data_AF-A0A2B4SCE6-F1
#
_entry.id   AF-A0A2B4SCE6-F1
#
_cell.length_a   1.000
_cell.length_b   1.000
_cell.length_c   1.000
_cell.angle_alpha   90.00
_cell.angle_beta   90.00
_cell.angle_gamma   90.00
#
_symmetry.space_group_name_H-M   'P 1'
#
loop_
_entity.id
_entity.type
_entity.pdbx_description
1 polymer ?
#
loop_
_entity_poly.entity_id
_entity_poly.type
_entity_poly.pdbx_seq_one_letter_code
_entity_poly.pdbx_strand_id
1 'polypeptide(L)'
;MEAYRQGLSIYFLKWWNVVDTLITFTFLLAYIVWLSAWGYYEQEWKPRKAAFIVADGIYATATVLSYFHLAHIFQVNSVLGPLQLSLYRMLKDVLKFLAIFLLLYIAFATGVVKIYSYYVACQLELQKQDYNESTKYQVSHPYGRHTGSFIGMFWLLLGMVEEEKIAVDDPAFYLTSTFGRIFIIGHVICTVIVALNMLIAMMNNSFDGIMAGEGGGTKEEIEIGRDNHGAQTDLLEAVSGEQTRMEVMKRLVEEYLVDRYVDKWAEHKVNTRALRP
;
A
#
# COMPACT_ATOMS: atom_id res chain seq x y z
N MET A 1 -14.59 -15.29 23.12
CA MET A 1 -16.04 -15.06 23.39
C MET A 1 -16.65 -13.94 22.54
N GLU A 2 -15.90 -13.22 21.70
CA GLU A 2 -16.46 -12.18 20.83
C GLU A 2 -17.00 -12.72 19.49
N ALA A 3 -16.35 -13.76 18.92
CA ALA A 3 -16.77 -14.40 17.66
C ALA A 3 -18.17 -15.01 17.71
N TYR A 4 -18.60 -15.53 18.87
CA TYR A 4 -19.94 -16.10 19.04
C TYR A 4 -21.03 -15.01 19.15
N ARG A 5 -20.66 -13.79 19.58
CA ARG A 5 -21.63 -12.72 19.85
C ARG A 5 -21.90 -11.81 18.66
N GLN A 6 -20.96 -11.69 17.72
CA GLN A 6 -21.07 -10.82 16.54
C GLN A 6 -21.43 -11.55 15.24
N GLY A 7 -21.49 -12.89 15.26
CA GLY A 7 -21.66 -13.73 14.07
C GLY A 7 -20.33 -13.95 13.35
N LEU A 8 -19.97 -15.23 13.14
CA LEU A 8 -18.70 -15.69 12.56
C LEU A 8 -18.34 -14.98 11.24
N SER A 9 -19.32 -14.69 10.39
CA SER A 9 -19.12 -14.02 9.10
C SER A 9 -18.73 -12.54 9.24
N ILE A 10 -19.31 -11.82 10.21
CA ILE A 10 -19.03 -10.39 10.45
C ILE A 10 -17.68 -10.23 11.16
N TYR A 11 -17.32 -11.20 12.00
CA TYR A 11 -16.01 -11.29 12.66
C TYR A 11 -14.86 -11.40 11.63
N PHE A 12 -14.98 -12.26 10.62
CA PHE A 12 -13.95 -12.41 9.57
C PHE A 12 -13.91 -11.26 8.54
N LEU A 13 -14.93 -10.41 8.48
CA LEU A 13 -14.91 -9.24 7.59
C LEU A 13 -13.93 -8.14 8.06
N LYS A 14 -13.60 -8.11 9.36
CA LYS A 14 -12.62 -7.16 9.90
C LYS A 14 -11.21 -7.73 9.75
N TRP A 15 -10.41 -7.12 8.87
CA TRP A 15 -9.03 -7.53 8.60
C TRP A 15 -8.17 -7.70 9.86
N TRP A 16 -8.30 -6.79 10.82
CA TRP A 16 -7.57 -6.83 12.10
C TRP A 16 -7.82 -8.10 12.90
N ASN A 17 -9.08 -8.49 12.93
CA ASN A 17 -9.53 -9.61 13.70
C ASN A 17 -9.21 -10.95 13.00
N VAL A 18 -9.06 -10.94 11.67
CA VAL A 18 -8.46 -12.05 10.91
C VAL A 18 -6.99 -12.22 11.30
N VAL A 19 -6.23 -11.13 11.40
CA VAL A 19 -4.81 -11.16 11.81
C VAL A 19 -4.65 -11.68 13.24
N ASP A 20 -5.47 -11.20 14.19
CA ASP A 20 -5.47 -11.70 15.58
C ASP A 20 -5.78 -13.19 15.67
N THR A 21 -6.78 -13.64 14.89
CA THR A 21 -7.15 -15.04 14.83
C THR A 21 -6.02 -15.89 14.22
N LEU A 22 -5.33 -15.38 13.20
CA LEU A 22 -4.18 -16.03 12.57
C LEU A 22 -2.99 -16.18 13.53
N ILE A 23 -2.68 -15.12 14.29
CA ILE A 23 -1.58 -15.14 15.28
C ILE A 23 -1.89 -16.17 16.37
N THR A 24 -3.10 -16.11 16.94
CA THR A 24 -3.54 -17.06 17.97
C THR A 24 -3.52 -18.49 17.45
N PHE A 25 -3.99 -18.72 16.22
CA PHE A 25 -3.93 -20.02 15.57
C PHE A 25 -2.49 -20.52 15.39
N THR A 26 -1.57 -19.65 15.02
CA THR A 26 -0.15 -20.00 14.84
C THR A 26 0.51 -20.41 16.16
N PHE A 27 0.18 -19.73 17.26
CA PHE A 27 0.61 -20.14 18.60
C PHE A 27 0.06 -21.51 19.01
N LEU A 28 -1.23 -21.76 18.76
CA LEU A 28 -1.83 -23.07 19.03
C LEU A 28 -1.17 -24.17 18.20
N LEU A 29 -0.90 -23.89 16.91
CA LEU A 29 -0.21 -24.83 16.03
C LEU A 29 1.20 -25.16 16.56
N ALA A 30 1.98 -24.16 16.98
CA ALA A 30 3.29 -24.37 17.57
C ALA A 30 3.20 -25.28 18.81
N TYR A 31 2.24 -25.02 19.69
CA TYR A 31 2.03 -25.80 20.91
C TYR A 31 1.58 -27.24 20.62
N ILE A 32 0.73 -27.46 19.62
CA ILE A 32 0.30 -28.80 19.18
C ILE A 32 1.48 -29.59 18.60
N VAL A 33 2.31 -28.97 17.76
CA VAL A 33 3.51 -29.63 17.21
C VAL A 33 4.49 -29.96 18.33
N TRP A 34 4.65 -29.07 19.32
CA TRP A 34 5.50 -29.32 20.47
C TRP A 34 4.98 -30.47 21.35
N LEU A 35 3.69 -30.48 21.67
CA LEU A 35 3.04 -31.53 22.47
C LEU A 35 3.02 -32.89 21.76
N SER A 36 2.74 -32.91 20.46
CA SER A 36 2.79 -34.15 19.67
C SER A 36 4.20 -34.73 19.62
N ALA A 37 5.23 -33.88 19.48
CA ALA A 37 6.62 -34.31 19.57
C ALA A 37 6.95 -34.87 20.96
N TRP A 38 6.53 -34.19 22.02
CA TRP A 38 6.72 -34.65 23.39
C TRP A 38 6.09 -36.03 23.66
N GLY A 39 4.84 -36.23 23.22
CA GLY A 39 4.13 -37.50 23.39
C GLY A 39 4.73 -38.63 22.54
N TYR A 40 5.19 -38.33 21.34
CA TYR A 40 5.80 -39.33 20.45
C TYR A 40 7.18 -39.79 20.92
N TYR A 41 7.96 -38.92 21.55
CA TYR A 41 9.31 -39.24 22.04
C TYR A 41 9.33 -39.66 23.52
N GLU A 42 8.29 -40.37 23.97
CA GLU A 42 8.21 -40.94 25.33
C GLU A 42 8.41 -39.91 26.45
N GLN A 43 7.94 -38.68 26.25
CA GLN A 43 8.08 -37.57 27.21
C GLN A 43 9.53 -37.14 27.45
N GLU A 44 10.45 -37.44 26.51
CA GLU A 44 11.82 -36.95 26.54
C GLU A 44 12.00 -35.78 25.57
N TRP A 45 12.52 -34.66 26.10
CA TRP A 45 12.96 -33.55 25.27
C TRP A 45 14.21 -33.93 24.47
N LYS A 46 14.11 -33.94 23.14
CA LYS A 46 15.22 -34.28 22.24
C LYS A 46 15.52 -33.11 21.28
N PRO A 47 16.45 -32.20 21.61
CA PRO A 47 16.67 -30.95 20.88
C PRO A 47 17.09 -31.12 19.42
N ARG A 48 17.68 -32.27 19.06
CA ARG A 48 18.14 -32.57 17.70
C ARG A 48 17.01 -33.02 16.77
N LYS A 49 15.80 -33.26 17.26
CA LYS A 49 14.70 -33.74 16.42
C LYS A 49 14.03 -32.57 15.71
N ALA A 50 13.81 -32.76 14.40
CA ALA A 50 13.23 -31.73 13.53
C ALA A 50 11.89 -31.17 14.04
N ALA A 51 11.07 -32.01 14.69
CA ALA A 51 9.77 -31.59 15.21
C ALA A 51 9.86 -30.47 16.26
N PHE A 52 10.81 -30.55 17.20
CA PHE A 52 11.01 -29.49 18.20
C PHE A 52 11.56 -28.21 17.57
N ILE A 53 12.51 -28.34 16.64
CA ILE A 53 13.08 -27.17 15.92
C ILE A 53 12.00 -26.46 15.10
N VAL A 54 11.13 -27.21 14.43
CA VAL A 54 10.00 -26.64 13.67
C VAL A 54 9.00 -25.98 14.61
N ALA A 55 8.67 -26.60 15.75
CA ALA A 55 7.78 -26.01 16.75
C ALA A 55 8.32 -24.67 17.27
N ASP A 56 9.60 -24.64 17.67
CA ASP A 56 10.26 -23.43 18.15
C ASP A 56 10.34 -22.35 17.06
N GLY A 57 10.58 -22.73 15.80
CA GLY A 57 10.57 -21.82 14.66
C GLY A 57 9.19 -21.19 14.41
N ILE A 58 8.12 -21.99 14.49
CA ILE A 58 6.74 -21.49 14.36
C ILE A 58 6.40 -20.58 15.55
N TYR A 59 6.81 -20.95 16.77
CA TYR A 59 6.61 -20.14 17.97
C TYR A 59 7.33 -18.79 17.89
N ALA A 60 8.59 -18.78 17.43
CA ALA A 60 9.36 -17.55 17.22
C ALA A 60 8.69 -16.66 16.16
N THR A 61 8.22 -17.25 15.07
CA THR A 61 7.49 -16.52 14.02
C THR A 61 6.19 -15.90 14.57
N ALA A 62 5.41 -16.66 15.33
CA ALA A 62 4.19 -16.18 15.98
C ALA A 62 4.48 -15.02 16.95
N THR A 63 5.58 -15.11 17.69
CA THR A 63 6.02 -14.05 18.61
C THR A 63 6.35 -12.76 17.87
N VAL A 64 7.09 -12.84 16.77
CA VAL A 64 7.39 -11.68 15.91
C VAL A 64 6.11 -11.05 15.36
N LEU A 65 5.19 -11.87 14.84
CA LEU A 65 3.89 -11.39 14.34
C LEU A 65 3.05 -10.72 15.44
N SER A 66 3.10 -11.25 16.68
CA SER A 66 2.43 -10.64 17.82
C SER A 66 2.98 -9.26 18.15
N TYR A 67 4.30 -9.04 18.06
CA TYR A 67 4.88 -7.71 18.25
C TYR A 67 4.55 -6.75 17.10
N PHE A 68 4.47 -7.23 15.86
CA PHE A 68 3.95 -6.41 14.76
C PHE A 68 2.49 -6.01 14.98
N HIS A 69 1.66 -6.89 15.54
CA HIS A 69 0.30 -6.55 15.90
C HIS A 69 0.25 -5.49 17.01
N LEU A 70 1.13 -5.57 18.01
CA LEU A 70 1.26 -4.54 19.04
C LEU A 70 1.61 -3.15 18.47
N ALA A 71 2.31 -3.07 17.33
CA ALA A 71 2.56 -1.78 16.67
C ALA A 71 1.26 -1.05 16.26
N HIS A 72 0.11 -1.73 16.20
CA HIS A 72 -1.20 -1.13 16.02
C HIS A 72 -1.61 -0.22 17.18
N ILE A 73 -1.06 -0.39 18.38
CA ILE A 73 -1.37 0.47 19.53
C ILE A 73 -0.94 1.93 19.28
N PHE A 74 0.07 2.13 18.42
CA PHE A 74 0.50 3.46 18.00
C PHE A 74 -0.59 4.20 17.21
N GLN A 75 -1.57 3.51 16.62
CA GLN A 75 -2.71 4.15 15.95
C GLN A 75 -3.63 4.92 16.90
N VAL A 76 -3.62 4.57 18.19
CA VAL A 76 -4.45 5.23 19.21
C VAL A 76 -3.89 6.61 19.56
N ASN A 77 -2.61 6.86 19.28
CA ASN A 77 -2.00 8.15 19.51
C ASN A 77 -2.36 9.14 18.38
N SER A 78 -2.79 10.34 18.75
CA SER A 78 -3.24 11.39 17.83
C SER A 78 -2.18 11.86 16.82
N VAL A 79 -0.90 11.64 17.11
CA VAL A 79 0.22 12.01 16.23
C VAL A 79 0.69 10.82 15.39
N LEU A 80 0.74 9.61 15.97
CA LEU A 80 1.27 8.42 15.28
C LEU A 80 0.23 7.75 14.36
N GLY A 81 -1.07 7.89 14.64
CA GLY A 81 -2.14 7.33 13.80
C GLY A 81 -2.12 7.85 12.36
N PRO A 82 -2.11 9.18 12.13
CA PRO A 82 -1.98 9.75 10.78
C PRO A 82 -0.70 9.32 10.05
N LEU A 83 0.42 9.21 10.78
CA LEU A 83 1.71 8.76 10.24
C LEU A 83 1.68 7.28 9.81
N GLN A 84 1.05 6.41 10.60
CA GLN A 84 0.92 5.00 10.25
C GLN A 84 0.02 4.79 9.03
N LEU A 85 -1.04 5.60 8.88
CA LEU A 85 -1.90 5.56 7.71
C LEU A 85 -1.18 6.04 6.44
N SER A 86 -0.36 7.09 6.53
CA SER A 86 0.46 7.53 5.39
C SER A 86 1.50 6.49 5.01
N LEU A 87 2.18 5.88 5.99
CA LEU A 87 3.10 4.75 5.77
C LEU A 87 2.42 3.56 5.07
N TYR A 88 1.20 3.19 5.49
CA TYR A 88 0.46 2.10 4.85
C TYR A 88 0.10 2.41 3.39
N ARG A 89 -0.33 3.64 3.09
CA ARG A 89 -0.63 4.07 1.71
C ARG A 89 0.62 4.06 0.85
N MET A 90 1.74 4.59 1.36
CA MET A 90 3.03 4.56 0.68
C MET A 90 3.49 3.12 0.44
N LEU A 91 3.42 2.24 1.44
CA LEU A 91 3.81 0.84 1.31
C LEU A 91 3.01 0.11 0.23
N LYS A 92 1.70 0.35 0.14
CA LYS A 92 0.87 -0.24 -0.92
C LYS A 92 1.32 0.19 -2.32
N ASP A 93 1.79 1.42 -2.45
CA ASP A 93 2.35 1.90 -3.71
C ASP A 93 3.72 1.28 -3.98
N VAL A 94 4.62 1.17 -2.97
CA VAL A 94 5.88 0.42 -3.07
C VAL A 94 5.63 -1.01 -3.58
N LEU A 95 4.64 -1.72 -3.02
CA LEU A 95 4.40 -3.14 -3.31
C LEU A 95 4.05 -3.41 -4.79
N LYS A 96 3.32 -2.50 -5.45
CA LYS A 96 3.01 -2.63 -6.89
C LYS A 96 4.29 -2.64 -7.72
N PHE A 97 5.21 -1.76 -7.37
CA PHE A 97 6.50 -1.64 -8.00
C PHE A 97 7.43 -2.80 -7.62
N LEU A 98 7.42 -3.23 -6.35
CA LEU A 98 8.18 -4.38 -5.86
C LEU A 98 7.92 -5.65 -6.69
N ALA A 99 6.71 -5.85 -7.22
CA ALA A 99 6.41 -6.99 -8.10
C ALA A 99 7.30 -7.02 -9.36
N ILE A 100 7.55 -5.85 -9.98
CA ILE A 100 8.44 -5.72 -11.15
C ILE A 100 9.88 -6.02 -10.75
N PHE A 101 10.30 -5.51 -9.59
CA PHE A 101 11.63 -5.79 -9.04
C PHE A 101 11.84 -7.30 -8.79
N LEU A 102 10.86 -7.97 -8.18
CA LEU A 102 10.92 -9.41 -7.92
C LEU A 102 10.94 -10.24 -9.20
N LEU A 103 10.15 -9.85 -10.22
CA LEU A 103 10.17 -10.51 -11.53
C LEU A 103 11.57 -10.43 -12.15
N LEU A 104 12.16 -9.23 -12.16
CA LEU A 104 13.53 -9.01 -12.65
C LEU A 104 14.54 -9.84 -11.84
N TYR A 105 14.43 -9.81 -10.52
CA TYR A 105 15.30 -10.54 -9.59
C TYR A 105 15.27 -12.06 -9.88
N ILE A 106 14.08 -12.65 -10.00
CA ILE A 106 13.92 -14.08 -10.31
C ILE A 106 14.47 -14.42 -11.71
N ALA A 107 14.27 -13.54 -12.70
CA ALA A 107 14.80 -13.74 -14.05
C ALA A 107 16.34 -13.81 -14.05
N PHE A 108 17.02 -12.89 -13.37
CA PHE A 108 18.48 -12.95 -13.23
C PHE A 108 18.95 -14.12 -12.37
N ALA A 109 18.26 -14.42 -11.27
CA ALA A 109 18.61 -15.54 -10.40
C ALA A 109 18.53 -16.89 -11.14
N THR A 110 17.48 -17.10 -11.94
CA THR A 110 17.37 -18.30 -12.77
C THR A 110 18.43 -18.34 -13.87
N GLY A 111 18.77 -17.20 -14.50
CA GLY A 111 19.86 -17.12 -15.48
C GLY A 111 21.22 -17.52 -14.89
N VAL A 112 21.57 -16.99 -13.72
CA VAL A 112 22.81 -17.36 -13.01
C VAL A 112 22.82 -18.82 -12.60
N VAL A 113 21.70 -19.35 -12.07
CA VAL A 113 21.58 -20.79 -11.76
C VAL A 113 21.87 -21.63 -13.00
N LYS A 114 21.36 -21.25 -14.18
CA LYS A 114 21.58 -22.00 -15.42
C LYS A 114 23.04 -22.02 -15.85
N ILE A 115 23.74 -20.88 -15.76
CA ILE A 115 25.16 -20.78 -16.11
C ILE A 115 26.01 -21.69 -15.20
N TYR A 116 25.85 -21.57 -13.89
CA TYR A 116 26.65 -22.34 -12.93
C TYR A 116 26.21 -23.81 -12.80
N SER A 117 24.93 -24.12 -12.99
CA SER A 117 24.45 -25.51 -13.04
C SER A 117 25.02 -26.26 -14.24
N TYR A 118 25.18 -25.59 -15.39
CA TYR A 118 25.83 -26.18 -16.56
C TYR A 118 27.30 -26.50 -16.27
N TYR A 119 28.03 -25.56 -15.65
CA TYR A 119 29.41 -25.79 -15.22
C TYR A 119 29.54 -26.99 -14.28
N VAL A 120 28.70 -27.08 -13.24
CA VAL A 120 28.71 -28.21 -12.29
C VAL A 120 28.40 -29.53 -13.00
N ALA A 121 27.48 -29.54 -13.97
CA ALA A 121 27.16 -30.73 -14.75
C ALA A 121 28.35 -31.20 -15.60
N CYS A 122 29.05 -30.28 -16.27
CA CYS A 122 30.27 -30.61 -17.03
C CYS A 122 31.39 -31.14 -16.11
N GLN A 123 31.61 -30.52 -14.95
CA GLN A 123 32.60 -30.99 -13.97
C GLN A 123 32.29 -32.42 -13.49
N LEU A 124 31.01 -32.73 -13.27
CA LEU A 124 30.57 -34.08 -12.89
C LEU A 124 30.81 -35.12 -13.99
N GLU A 125 30.63 -34.75 -15.26
CA GLU A 125 30.91 -35.65 -16.39
C GLU A 125 32.41 -35.90 -16.57
N LEU A 126 33.22 -34.84 -16.46
CA LEU A 126 34.68 -34.95 -16.52
C LEU A 126 35.24 -35.82 -15.38
N GLN A 127 34.71 -35.67 -14.16
CA GLN A 127 35.09 -36.50 -13.02
C GLN A 127 34.76 -37.99 -13.24
N LYS A 128 33.64 -38.31 -13.90
CA LYS A 128 33.28 -39.69 -14.23
C LYS A 128 34.21 -40.30 -15.28
N GLN A 129 34.70 -39.48 -16.21
CA GLN A 129 35.63 -39.91 -17.24
C GLN A 129 37.04 -40.13 -16.69
N ASP A 130 37.44 -39.34 -15.69
CA ASP A 130 38.75 -39.42 -15.04
C ASP A 130 38.65 -39.93 -13.58
N TYR A 131 38.41 -41.25 -13.45
CA TYR A 131 38.16 -41.92 -12.16
C TYR A 131 39.31 -41.74 -11.14
N ASN A 132 40.54 -41.51 -11.59
CA ASN A 132 41.72 -41.42 -10.73
C ASN A 132 41.97 -39.99 -10.18
N GLU A 133 41.32 -38.95 -10.70
CA GLU A 133 41.61 -37.54 -10.36
C GLU A 133 40.39 -36.81 -9.75
N SER A 134 39.67 -37.51 -8.86
CA SER A 134 38.41 -37.03 -8.26
C SER A 134 38.50 -35.71 -7.47
N THR A 135 39.69 -35.31 -7.00
CA THR A 135 39.94 -34.08 -6.23
C THR A 135 40.12 -32.82 -7.09
N LYS A 136 40.27 -32.95 -8.41
CA LYS A 136 40.50 -31.82 -9.31
C LYS A 136 39.21 -31.12 -9.76
N TYR A 137 38.09 -31.84 -9.74
CA TYR A 137 36.82 -31.38 -10.28
C TYR A 137 35.89 -30.87 -9.17
N GLN A 138 35.37 -29.65 -9.31
CA GLN A 138 34.42 -29.07 -8.35
C GLN A 138 32.98 -29.45 -8.71
N VAL A 139 32.46 -30.47 -8.04
CA VAL A 139 31.09 -30.97 -8.24
C VAL A 139 30.01 -30.20 -7.47
N SER A 140 30.36 -29.10 -6.80
CA SER A 140 29.39 -28.24 -6.15
C SER A 140 29.79 -26.77 -6.26
N HIS A 141 28.86 -25.92 -6.68
CA HIS A 141 29.03 -24.48 -6.75
C HIS A 141 27.90 -23.78 -5.97
N PRO A 142 28.17 -22.74 -5.15
CA PRO A 142 27.14 -22.02 -4.39
C PRO A 142 26.00 -21.49 -5.25
N TYR A 143 26.33 -21.06 -6.48
CA TYR A 143 25.37 -20.56 -7.47
C TYR A 143 24.81 -21.64 -8.42
N GLY A 144 25.18 -22.91 -8.27
CA GLY A 144 24.69 -24.01 -9.11
C GLY A 144 23.29 -24.50 -8.72
N ARG A 145 22.80 -24.13 -7.53
CA ARG A 145 21.50 -24.55 -6.98
C ARG A 145 20.62 -23.34 -6.75
N HIS A 146 19.32 -23.45 -7.09
CA HIS A 146 18.35 -22.36 -6.92
C HIS A 146 18.40 -21.72 -5.53
N THR A 147 18.36 -22.49 -4.45
CA THR A 147 18.39 -21.93 -3.10
C THR A 147 19.68 -21.14 -2.81
N GLY A 148 20.83 -21.67 -3.24
CA GLY A 148 22.12 -21.02 -3.02
C GLY A 148 22.26 -19.71 -3.80
N SER A 149 21.84 -19.70 -5.07
CA SER A 149 21.91 -18.49 -5.90
C SER A 149 20.98 -17.39 -5.42
N PHE A 150 19.76 -17.73 -5.01
CA PHE A 150 18.82 -16.74 -4.48
C PHE A 150 19.37 -16.13 -3.18
N ILE A 151 19.86 -16.94 -2.25
CA ILE A 151 20.44 -16.43 -1.01
C ILE A 151 21.69 -15.57 -1.30
N GLY A 152 22.60 -16.05 -2.15
CA GLY A 152 23.81 -15.32 -2.52
C GLY A 152 23.52 -13.97 -3.19
N MET A 153 22.57 -13.94 -4.13
CA MET A 153 22.16 -12.69 -4.78
C MET A 153 21.42 -11.74 -3.85
N PHE A 154 20.65 -12.26 -2.88
CA PHE A 154 20.04 -11.42 -1.86
C PHE A 154 21.10 -10.70 -1.00
N TRP A 155 22.14 -11.42 -0.57
CA TRP A 155 23.25 -10.82 0.16
C TRP A 155 24.05 -9.83 -0.70
N LEU A 156 24.19 -10.12 -2.00
CA LEU A 156 24.80 -9.21 -2.96
C LEU A 156 24.03 -7.88 -3.07
N LEU A 157 22.69 -7.92 -3.05
CA LEU A 157 21.85 -6.71 -3.06
C LEU A 157 22.12 -5.83 -1.83
N LEU A 158 22.46 -6.44 -0.69
CA LEU A 158 22.86 -5.74 0.53
C LEU A 158 24.32 -5.28 0.54
N GLY A 159 25.05 -5.49 -0.55
CA GLY A 159 26.45 -5.08 -0.71
C GLY A 159 27.48 -6.08 -0.16
N MET A 160 27.07 -7.28 0.25
CA MET A 160 28.01 -8.33 0.66
C MET A 160 28.46 -9.13 -0.56
N VAL A 161 29.64 -8.77 -1.10
CA VAL A 161 30.27 -9.46 -2.23
C VAL A 161 31.26 -10.49 -1.72
N GLU A 162 30.98 -11.76 -2.01
CA GLU A 162 31.93 -12.86 -1.74
C GLU A 162 32.53 -13.32 -3.07
N GLU A 163 33.64 -12.67 -3.50
CA GLU A 163 34.25 -12.93 -4.81
C GLU A 163 34.69 -14.39 -4.97
N GLU A 164 35.15 -15.03 -3.89
CA GLU A 164 35.54 -16.44 -3.86
C GLU A 164 34.40 -17.38 -4.27
N LYS A 165 33.13 -17.02 -3.97
CA LYS A 165 31.97 -17.84 -4.35
C LYS A 165 31.54 -17.66 -5.81
N ILE A 166 32.07 -16.62 -6.48
CA ILE A 166 31.74 -16.26 -7.87
C ILE A 166 32.81 -16.79 -8.83
N ALA A 167 34.05 -16.92 -8.34
CA ALA A 167 35.18 -17.44 -9.08
C ALA A 167 34.99 -18.92 -9.47
N VAL A 168 35.51 -19.27 -10.64
CA VAL A 168 35.58 -20.64 -11.15
C VAL A 168 37.06 -20.99 -11.25
N ASP A 169 37.50 -22.01 -10.52
CA ASP A 169 38.93 -22.36 -10.44
C ASP A 169 39.45 -23.09 -11.68
N ASP A 170 38.57 -23.64 -12.52
CA ASP A 170 38.96 -24.35 -13.73
C ASP A 170 39.25 -23.39 -14.90
N PRO A 171 40.51 -23.29 -15.39
CA PRO A 171 40.90 -22.40 -16.46
C PRO A 171 40.22 -22.73 -17.81
N ALA A 172 39.76 -23.97 -18.02
CA ALA A 172 39.05 -24.36 -19.24
C ALA A 172 37.65 -23.71 -19.33
N PHE A 173 37.07 -23.32 -18.19
CA PHE A 173 35.73 -22.72 -18.11
C PHE A 173 35.75 -21.19 -17.89
N TYR A 174 36.78 -20.51 -18.40
CA TYR A 174 36.89 -19.04 -18.29
C TYR A 174 35.66 -18.31 -18.86
N LEU A 175 35.01 -18.87 -19.89
CA LEU A 175 33.79 -18.31 -20.47
C LEU A 175 32.63 -18.34 -19.48
N THR A 176 32.43 -19.44 -18.76
CA THR A 176 31.38 -19.56 -17.74
C THR A 176 31.59 -18.55 -16.62
N SER A 177 32.84 -18.39 -16.15
CA SER A 177 33.20 -17.38 -15.15
C SER A 177 32.89 -15.96 -15.64
N THR A 178 33.22 -15.67 -16.90
CA THR A 178 32.97 -14.36 -17.53
C THR A 178 31.48 -14.06 -17.65
N PHE A 179 30.69 -15.00 -18.16
CA PHE A 179 29.24 -14.85 -18.26
C PHE A 179 28.59 -14.73 -16.87
N GLY A 180 29.03 -15.53 -15.89
CA GLY A 180 28.55 -15.44 -14.51
C GLY A 180 28.77 -14.04 -13.92
N ARG A 181 29.99 -13.49 -14.05
CA ARG A 181 30.32 -12.12 -13.63
C ARG A 181 29.45 -11.07 -14.33
N ILE A 182 29.27 -11.17 -15.64
CA ILE A 182 28.44 -10.22 -16.41
C ILE A 182 26.98 -10.26 -15.94
N PHE A 183 26.40 -11.45 -15.72
CA PHE A 183 25.03 -11.58 -15.25
C PHE A 183 24.84 -11.04 -13.83
N ILE A 184 25.83 -11.25 -12.95
CA ILE A 184 25.82 -10.72 -11.58
C ILE A 184 25.94 -9.18 -11.58
N ILE A 185 26.84 -8.61 -12.39
CA ILE A 185 26.97 -7.16 -12.54
C ILE A 185 25.70 -6.57 -13.14
N GLY A 186 25.18 -7.19 -14.20
CA GLY A 186 23.92 -6.79 -14.84
C GLY A 186 22.75 -6.83 -13.87
N HIS A 187 22.67 -7.87 -13.03
CA HIS A 187 21.68 -7.96 -11.96
C HIS A 187 21.74 -6.75 -11.01
N VAL A 188 22.92 -6.41 -10.50
CA VAL A 188 23.10 -5.26 -9.58
C VAL A 188 22.72 -3.95 -10.26
N ILE A 189 23.20 -3.70 -11.48
CA ILE A 189 22.88 -2.47 -12.21
C ILE A 189 21.37 -2.36 -12.47
N CYS A 190 20.74 -3.40 -13.00
CA CYS A 190 19.31 -3.37 -13.31
C CYS A 190 18.45 -3.25 -12.05
N THR A 191 18.79 -3.97 -10.97
CA THR A 191 18.05 -3.89 -9.70
C THR A 191 18.18 -2.52 -9.05
N VAL A 192 19.36 -1.88 -9.09
CA VAL A 192 19.55 -0.51 -8.59
C VAL A 192 18.77 0.51 -9.42
N ILE A 193 18.82 0.44 -10.76
CA ILE A 193 18.06 1.35 -11.62
C ILE A 193 16.56 1.23 -11.34
N VAL A 194 16.05 0.00 -11.24
CA VAL A 194 14.64 -0.24 -10.94
C VAL A 194 14.30 0.27 -9.53
N ALA A 195 15.11 -0.02 -8.51
CA ALA A 195 14.88 0.47 -7.15
C ALA A 195 14.88 2.01 -7.07
N LEU A 196 15.81 2.68 -7.76
CA LEU A 196 15.87 4.14 -7.83
C LEU A 196 14.65 4.73 -8.55
N ASN A 197 14.26 4.14 -9.68
CA ASN A 197 13.07 4.57 -10.42
C ASN A 197 11.80 4.40 -9.57
N MET A 198 11.74 3.37 -8.73
CA MET A 198 10.65 3.17 -7.78
C MET A 198 10.65 4.20 -6.65
N LEU A 199 11.83 4.52 -6.10
CA LEU A 199 11.96 5.53 -5.06
C LEU A 199 11.54 6.92 -5.56
N ILE A 200 11.95 7.29 -6.77
CA ILE A 200 11.58 8.55 -7.42
C ILE A 200 10.07 8.58 -7.70
N ALA A 201 9.50 7.49 -8.25
CA ALA A 201 8.07 7.41 -8.52
C ALA A 201 7.22 7.57 -7.25
N MET A 202 7.67 7.00 -6.12
CA MET A 202 6.97 7.12 -4.84
C MET A 202 7.09 8.51 -4.22
N MET A 203 8.27 9.13 -4.28
CA MET A 203 8.44 10.51 -3.86
C MET A 203 7.55 11.44 -4.70
N ASN A 204 7.56 11.29 -6.02
CA ASN A 204 6.79 12.14 -6.92
C ASN A 204 5.27 11.97 -6.75
N ASN A 205 4.76 10.73 -6.67
CA ASN A 205 3.33 10.49 -6.44
C ASN A 205 2.87 10.99 -5.06
N SER A 206 3.77 10.96 -4.06
CA SER A 206 3.50 11.56 -2.75
C SER A 206 3.43 13.09 -2.83
N PHE A 207 4.28 13.75 -3.62
CA PHE A 207 4.25 15.20 -3.80
C PHE A 207 3.01 15.68 -4.57
N ASP A 208 2.64 14.97 -5.64
CA ASP A 208 1.44 15.29 -6.42
C ASP A 208 0.15 15.12 -5.59
N GLY A 209 0.10 14.11 -4.71
CA GLY A 209 -1.02 13.90 -3.80
C GLY A 209 -1.18 15.00 -2.73
N ILE A 210 -0.07 15.58 -2.25
CA ILE A 210 -0.09 16.70 -1.30
C ILE A 210 -0.49 17.99 -2.01
N MET A 211 0.09 18.27 -3.19
CA MET A 211 -0.21 19.46 -4.00
C MET A 211 -1.65 19.47 -4.52
N ALA A 212 -2.21 18.30 -4.87
CA ALA A 212 -3.62 18.17 -5.24
C ALA A 212 -4.56 18.32 -4.02
N GLY A 213 -4.13 17.91 -2.83
CA GLY A 213 -4.85 18.12 -1.58
C GLY A 213 -4.86 19.59 -1.12
N GLU A 214 -3.73 20.28 -1.24
CA GLU A 214 -3.63 21.73 -1.00
C GLU A 214 -4.38 22.53 -2.07
N GLY A 215 -4.33 22.12 -3.34
CA GLY A 215 -5.05 22.75 -4.44
C GLY A 215 -6.58 22.52 -4.41
N GLY A 216 -7.05 21.47 -3.75
CA GLY A 216 -8.47 21.23 -3.47
C GLY A 216 -8.97 22.07 -2.29
N GLY A 217 -8.20 22.14 -1.20
CA GLY A 217 -8.52 22.97 -0.04
C GLY A 217 -8.48 24.47 -0.35
N THR A 218 -7.49 24.94 -1.12
CA THR A 218 -7.48 26.34 -1.58
C THR A 218 -8.57 26.64 -2.60
N LYS A 219 -8.96 25.71 -3.47
CA LYS A 219 -10.10 25.93 -4.38
C LYS A 219 -11.44 25.97 -3.65
N GLU A 220 -11.67 25.10 -2.67
CA GLU A 220 -12.88 25.16 -1.83
C GLU A 220 -12.87 26.40 -0.91
N GLU A 221 -11.74 26.82 -0.31
CA GLU A 221 -11.67 28.09 0.44
C GLU A 221 -11.85 29.33 -0.46
N ILE A 222 -11.33 29.29 -1.69
CA ILE A 222 -11.52 30.38 -2.68
C ILE A 222 -12.96 30.39 -3.21
N GLU A 223 -13.59 29.23 -3.43
CA GLU A 223 -15.01 29.14 -3.82
C GLU A 223 -15.93 29.55 -2.67
N ILE A 224 -15.70 29.10 -1.43
CA ILE A 224 -16.47 29.53 -0.24
C ILE A 224 -16.27 31.02 0.04
N GLY A 225 -15.06 31.56 -0.16
CA GLY A 225 -14.77 33.00 -0.05
C GLY A 225 -15.43 33.83 -1.16
N ARG A 226 -15.50 33.31 -2.38
CA ARG A 226 -16.14 33.96 -3.54
C ARG A 226 -17.67 33.88 -3.45
N ASP A 227 -18.22 32.78 -2.95
CA ASP A 227 -19.65 32.57 -2.75
C ASP A 227 -20.17 33.38 -1.56
N ASN A 228 -19.39 33.58 -0.50
CA ASN A 228 -19.77 34.51 0.58
C ASN A 228 -19.76 35.97 0.10
N HIS A 229 -18.81 36.37 -0.74
CA HIS A 229 -18.81 37.73 -1.30
C HIS A 229 -19.95 37.94 -2.30
N GLY A 230 -20.24 36.93 -3.14
CA GLY A 230 -21.38 36.91 -4.07
C GLY A 230 -22.72 36.91 -3.35
N ALA A 231 -22.90 36.07 -2.32
CA ALA A 231 -24.10 36.05 -1.50
C ALA A 231 -24.30 37.36 -0.72
N GLN A 232 -23.24 38.03 -0.31
CA GLN A 232 -23.34 39.33 0.36
C GLN A 232 -23.70 40.47 -0.61
N THR A 233 -23.21 40.43 -1.86
CA THR A 233 -23.66 41.36 -2.91
C THR A 233 -25.10 41.07 -3.36
N ASP A 234 -25.48 39.80 -3.49
CA ASP A 234 -26.82 39.38 -3.89
C ASP A 234 -27.86 39.65 -2.80
N LEU A 235 -27.49 39.55 -1.51
CA LEU A 235 -28.36 39.97 -0.40
C LEU A 235 -28.52 41.49 -0.34
N LEU A 236 -27.48 42.27 -0.67
CA LEU A 236 -27.58 43.73 -0.77
C LEU A 236 -28.42 44.17 -1.98
N GLU A 237 -28.31 43.47 -3.12
CA GLU A 237 -29.16 43.69 -4.29
C GLU A 237 -30.61 43.22 -4.07
N ALA A 238 -30.82 42.10 -3.37
CA ALA A 238 -32.14 41.59 -3.02
C ALA A 238 -32.86 42.51 -2.02
N VAL A 239 -32.18 43.03 -1.00
CA VAL A 239 -32.75 44.00 -0.04
C VAL A 239 -33.06 45.34 -0.72
N SER A 240 -32.20 45.80 -1.64
CA SER A 240 -32.45 46.99 -2.46
C SER A 240 -33.64 46.79 -3.42
N GLY A 241 -33.72 45.63 -4.07
CA GLY A 241 -34.82 45.25 -4.96
C GLY A 241 -36.14 45.05 -4.22
N GLU A 242 -36.11 44.54 -2.99
CA GLU A 242 -37.29 44.34 -2.15
C GLU A 242 -37.83 45.68 -1.61
N GLN A 243 -36.94 46.62 -1.23
CA GLN A 243 -37.34 48.00 -0.91
C GLN A 243 -37.96 48.70 -2.13
N THR A 244 -37.36 48.54 -3.31
CA THR A 244 -37.89 49.11 -4.56
C THR A 244 -39.26 48.52 -4.93
N ARG A 245 -39.44 47.20 -4.73
CA ARG A 245 -40.73 46.51 -4.92
C ARG A 245 -41.79 46.95 -3.91
N MET A 246 -41.41 47.20 -2.65
CA MET A 246 -42.33 47.72 -1.64
C MET A 246 -42.79 49.15 -1.96
N GLU A 247 -41.91 50.01 -2.48
CA GLU A 247 -42.27 51.35 -2.92
C GLU A 247 -43.19 51.34 -4.15
N VAL A 248 -42.91 50.49 -5.13
CA VAL A 248 -43.78 50.31 -6.31
C VAL A 248 -45.15 49.76 -5.88
N MET A 249 -45.18 48.81 -4.95
CA MET A 249 -46.44 48.25 -4.45
C MET A 249 -47.23 49.27 -3.61
N LYS A 250 -46.57 50.12 -2.82
CA LYS A 250 -47.24 51.25 -2.15
C LYS A 250 -47.83 52.24 -3.15
N ARG A 251 -47.10 52.60 -4.21
CA ARG A 251 -47.62 53.51 -5.26
C ARG A 251 -48.81 52.90 -6.00
N LEU A 252 -48.74 51.62 -6.36
CA LEU A 252 -49.84 50.92 -7.03
C LEU A 252 -51.08 50.80 -6.14
N VAL A 253 -50.89 50.58 -4.82
CA VAL A 253 -52.00 50.56 -3.86
C VAL A 253 -52.60 51.95 -3.66
N GLU A 254 -51.78 53.00 -3.57
CA GLU A 254 -52.28 54.38 -3.52
C GLU A 254 -53.04 54.76 -4.80
N GLU A 255 -52.51 54.44 -5.97
CA GLU A 255 -53.15 54.70 -7.27
C GLU A 255 -54.48 53.94 -7.39
N TYR A 256 -54.51 52.65 -7.02
CA TYR A 256 -55.75 51.86 -7.00
C TYR A 256 -56.78 52.39 -6.01
N LEU A 257 -56.36 52.82 -4.82
CA LEU A 257 -57.28 53.38 -3.82
C LEU A 257 -57.81 54.76 -4.24
N VAL A 258 -56.98 55.60 -4.87
CA VAL A 258 -57.38 56.89 -5.41
C VAL A 258 -58.40 56.71 -6.54
N ASP A 259 -58.15 55.81 -7.51
CA ASP A 259 -59.09 55.52 -8.60
C ASP A 259 -60.43 55.02 -8.05
N ARG A 260 -60.40 54.10 -7.08
CA ARG A 260 -61.64 53.57 -6.47
C ARG A 260 -62.43 54.64 -5.71
N TYR A 261 -61.75 55.62 -5.12
CA TYR A 261 -62.41 56.76 -4.46
C TYR A 261 -62.95 57.76 -5.49
N VAL A 262 -62.23 58.01 -6.59
CA VAL A 262 -62.68 58.87 -7.70
C VAL A 262 -63.89 58.27 -8.40
N ASP A 263 -63.91 56.96 -8.64
CA ASP A 263 -65.05 56.25 -9.25
C ASP A 263 -66.29 56.29 -8.34
N LYS A 264 -66.12 56.04 -7.04
CA LYS A 264 -67.22 56.20 -6.06
C LYS A 264 -67.74 57.63 -5.99
N TRP A 265 -66.86 58.62 -6.12
CA TRP A 265 -67.27 60.03 -6.11
C TRP A 265 -67.96 60.44 -7.42
N ALA A 266 -67.55 59.88 -8.56
CA ALA A 266 -68.20 60.05 -9.85
C ALA A 266 -69.60 59.40 -9.89
N GLU A 267 -69.76 58.18 -9.37
CA GLU A 267 -71.07 57.54 -9.21
C GLU A 267 -72.02 58.36 -8.32
N HIS A 268 -71.51 58.93 -7.24
CA HIS A 268 -72.33 59.74 -6.33
C HIS A 268 -72.75 61.08 -6.97
N LYS A 269 -71.90 61.67 -7.83
CA LYS A 269 -72.22 62.88 -8.63
C LYS A 269 -73.25 62.62 -9.74
N VAL A 270 -73.23 61.44 -10.35
CA VAL A 270 -74.23 61.03 -11.36
C VAL A 270 -75.59 60.81 -10.72
N ASN A 271 -75.65 60.12 -9.57
CA ASN A 271 -76.91 59.88 -8.85
C ASN A 271 -77.55 61.16 -8.28
N THR A 272 -76.75 62.17 -7.90
CA THR A 272 -77.25 63.46 -7.42
C THR A 272 -77.63 64.44 -8.54
N ARG A 273 -77.14 64.25 -9.78
CA ARG A 273 -77.62 65.00 -10.96
C ARG A 273 -78.94 64.46 -11.52
N ALA A 274 -79.26 63.19 -11.32
CA ALA A 274 -80.53 62.59 -11.74
C ALA A 274 -81.74 62.98 -10.86
N LEU A 275 -81.51 63.68 -9.74
CA LEU A 275 -82.52 64.09 -8.75
C LEU A 275 -82.70 65.61 -8.66
N ARG A 276 -82.41 66.36 -9.73
CA ARG A 276 -82.76 67.77 -9.82
C ARG A 276 -83.93 67.94 -10.82
N PRO A 277 -85.09 68.47 -10.40
CA PRO A 277 -86.20 68.78 -11.31
C PRO A 277 -85.87 69.94 -12.26
#